data_AF-A0A416CXK7-F1
#
_entry.id   AF-A0A416CXK7-F1
#
_cell.length_a   1.000
_cell.length_b   1.000
_cell.length_c   1.000
_cell.angle_alpha   90.00
_cell.angle_beta   90.00
_cell.angle_gamma   90.00
#
_symmetry.space_group_name_H-M   'P 1'
#
loop_
_entity.id
_entity.type
_entity.pdbx_description
1 polymer ?
#
loop_
_entity_poly.entity_id
_entity_poly.type
_entity_poly.pdbx_seq_one_letter_code
_entity_poly.pdbx_strand_id
1 'polypeptide(L)'
;MSRLVSKGGINAVTDYYKKLGDEHFDKLIDMFVFDAVVCNTDRHFGNFGVLVDNHTNTVIDNAPIFDNGLSLWGFAMENELDDISAYVNTRTPATYSDFMEFAKHYITNSQKQKLHKLQNFKFKKHPRYNWSKKILKTVERVIQERVELLLK
;
A
#
# COMPACT_ATOMS: atom_id res chain seq x y z
N MET A 1 -8.99 -23.07 0.24
CA MET A 1 -9.16 -21.79 0.96
C MET A 1 -10.57 -21.28 0.73
N SER A 2 -11.29 -20.95 1.81
CA SER A 2 -12.56 -20.24 1.74
C SER A 2 -12.33 -18.83 1.16
N ARG A 3 -13.24 -18.34 0.31
CA ARG A 3 -13.20 -16.97 -0.24
C ARG A 3 -14.48 -16.24 0.17
N LEU A 4 -14.32 -15.11 0.87
CA LEU A 4 -15.43 -14.24 1.25
C LEU A 4 -16.00 -13.50 0.02
N VAL A 5 -15.10 -13.09 -0.88
CA VAL A 5 -15.43 -12.50 -2.18
C VAL A 5 -14.87 -13.40 -3.28
N SER A 6 -15.74 -13.94 -4.13
CA SER A 6 -15.37 -14.91 -5.16
C SER A 6 -15.33 -14.34 -6.58
N LYS A 7 -15.99 -13.20 -6.82
CA LYS A 7 -16.12 -12.53 -8.12
C LYS A 7 -16.36 -11.03 -7.94
N GLY A 8 -16.23 -10.25 -9.02
CA GLY A 8 -16.53 -8.81 -9.05
C GLY A 8 -15.34 -7.88 -8.83
N GLY A 9 -14.13 -8.42 -8.71
CA GLY A 9 -12.89 -7.66 -8.67
C GLY A 9 -12.78 -6.74 -7.45
N ILE A 10 -11.99 -5.67 -7.59
CA ILE A 10 -11.71 -4.73 -6.49
C ILE A 10 -12.98 -4.04 -5.97
N ASN A 11 -13.95 -3.75 -6.83
CA ASN A 11 -15.21 -3.13 -6.42
C ASN A 11 -15.99 -4.02 -5.43
N ALA A 12 -16.06 -5.32 -5.68
CA ALA A 12 -16.70 -6.26 -4.76
C ALA A 12 -15.96 -6.39 -3.42
N VAL A 13 -14.63 -6.27 -3.42
CA VAL A 13 -13.82 -6.21 -2.20
C VAL A 13 -14.16 -4.95 -1.42
N THR A 14 -14.11 -3.78 -2.05
CA THR A 14 -14.48 -2.49 -1.46
C THR A 14 -15.89 -2.54 -0.84
N ASP A 15 -16.88 -3.06 -1.57
CA ASP A 15 -18.26 -3.20 -1.08
C ASP A 15 -18.37 -4.17 0.09
N TYR A 16 -17.57 -5.22 0.12
CA TYR A 16 -17.52 -6.14 1.24
C TYR A 16 -17.02 -5.45 2.52
N TYR A 17 -15.89 -4.72 2.46
CA TYR A 17 -15.38 -4.00 3.63
C TYR A 17 -16.30 -2.86 4.07
N LYS A 18 -16.97 -2.16 3.15
CA LYS A 18 -18.01 -1.17 3.51
C LYS A 18 -19.15 -1.79 4.32
N LYS A 19 -19.58 -3.01 3.99
CA LYS A 19 -20.63 -3.72 4.74
C LYS A 19 -20.19 -4.16 6.14
N LEU A 20 -18.88 -4.32 6.37
CA LEU A 20 -18.35 -4.61 7.70
C LEU A 20 -18.37 -3.38 8.63
N GLY A 21 -18.41 -2.17 8.06
CA GLY A 21 -18.53 -0.91 8.79
C GLY A 21 -17.38 0.07 8.49
N ASP A 22 -17.56 1.31 8.95
CA ASP A 22 -16.66 2.42 8.61
C ASP A 22 -15.22 2.19 9.08
N GLU A 23 -15.01 1.56 10.23
CA GLU A 23 -13.66 1.27 10.73
C GLU A 23 -12.91 0.27 9.83
N HIS A 24 -13.58 -0.79 9.41
CA HIS A 24 -13.02 -1.77 8.48
C HIS A 24 -12.73 -1.14 7.11
N PHE A 25 -13.60 -0.22 6.69
CA PHE A 25 -13.42 0.51 5.45
C PHE A 25 -12.24 1.49 5.53
N ASP A 26 -12.09 2.26 6.61
CA ASP A 26 -10.94 3.16 6.82
C ASP A 26 -9.60 2.40 6.77
N LYS A 27 -9.54 1.21 7.40
CA LYS A 27 -8.37 0.32 7.36
C LYS A 27 -8.10 -0.24 5.96
N LEU A 28 -9.11 -0.43 5.11
CA LEU A 28 -8.92 -0.79 3.71
C LEU A 28 -8.34 0.40 2.92
N ILE A 29 -8.82 1.62 3.17
CA ILE A 29 -8.29 2.83 2.52
C ILE A 29 -6.82 3.05 2.94
N ASP A 30 -6.48 2.81 4.21
CA ASP A 30 -5.08 2.82 4.67
C ASP A 30 -4.19 1.90 3.81
N MET A 31 -4.68 0.71 3.47
CA MET A 31 -3.96 -0.24 2.62
C MET A 31 -3.74 0.31 1.21
N PHE A 32 -4.77 0.88 0.57
CA PHE A 32 -4.63 1.47 -0.77
C PHE A 32 -3.69 2.67 -0.79
N VAL A 33 -3.77 3.53 0.22
CA VAL A 33 -2.86 4.67 0.38
C VAL A 33 -1.44 4.19 0.62
N PHE A 34 -1.25 3.15 1.43
CA PHE A 34 0.05 2.55 1.67
C PHE A 34 0.64 1.94 0.39
N ASP A 35 -0.13 1.13 -0.35
CA ASP A 35 0.28 0.56 -1.63
C ASP A 35 0.67 1.66 -2.63
N ALA A 36 -0.06 2.77 -2.65
CA ALA A 36 0.28 3.93 -3.45
C ALA A 36 1.58 4.59 -3.01
N VAL A 37 1.89 4.70 -1.71
CA VAL A 37 3.17 5.26 -1.25
C VAL A 37 4.35 4.37 -1.65
N VAL A 38 4.22 3.05 -1.50
CA VAL A 38 5.34 2.11 -1.70
C VAL A 38 5.40 1.44 -3.08
N CYS A 39 4.42 1.72 -3.95
CA CYS A 39 4.23 1.04 -5.23
C CYS A 39 4.19 -0.49 -5.08
N ASN A 40 3.29 -1.00 -4.23
CA ASN A 40 3.13 -2.44 -4.12
C ASN A 40 2.45 -3.00 -5.38
N THR A 41 3.23 -3.60 -6.29
CA THR A 41 2.71 -4.10 -7.57
C THR A 41 1.96 -5.43 -7.44
N ASP A 42 2.02 -6.06 -6.27
CA ASP A 42 1.52 -7.42 -6.06
C ASP A 42 0.38 -7.49 -5.05
N ARG A 43 -0.37 -6.39 -4.86
CA ARG A 43 -1.62 -6.43 -4.09
C ARG A 43 -2.67 -7.25 -4.84
N HIS A 44 -2.57 -8.57 -4.81
CA HIS A 44 -3.53 -9.48 -5.43
C HIS A 44 -4.64 -9.84 -4.44
N PHE A 45 -5.74 -10.45 -4.93
CA PHE A 45 -6.91 -10.73 -4.09
C PHE A 45 -6.65 -11.67 -2.89
N GLY A 46 -5.50 -12.36 -2.87
CA GLY A 46 -5.07 -13.20 -1.75
C GLY A 46 -4.44 -12.41 -0.59
N ASN A 47 -4.08 -11.14 -0.80
CA ASN A 47 -3.53 -10.28 0.27
C ASN A 47 -4.58 -9.36 0.90
N PHE A 48 -5.86 -9.59 0.61
CA PHE A 48 -6.98 -9.02 1.37
C PHE A 48 -7.49 -10.07 2.35
N GLY A 49 -7.81 -9.65 3.55
CA GLY A 49 -8.26 -10.58 4.58
C GLY A 49 -8.88 -9.88 5.78
N VAL A 50 -9.48 -10.69 6.62
CA VAL A 50 -10.08 -10.30 7.89
C VAL A 50 -9.62 -11.29 8.96
N LEU A 51 -9.51 -10.80 10.18
CA LEU A 51 -9.38 -11.64 11.37
C LEU A 51 -10.77 -12.09 11.81
N VAL A 52 -10.88 -13.35 12.19
CA VAL A 52 -12.14 -14.00 12.59
C VAL A 52 -11.96 -14.61 13.96
N ASP A 53 -12.92 -14.38 14.85
CA ASP A 53 -13.01 -15.09 16.13
C ASP A 53 -13.37 -16.56 15.88
N ASN A 54 -12.56 -17.48 16.41
CA ASN A 54 -12.71 -18.91 16.12
C ASN A 54 -13.89 -19.58 16.87
N HIS A 55 -14.41 -18.96 17.92
CA HIS A 55 -15.54 -19.48 18.70
C HIS A 55 -16.87 -19.06 18.10
N THR A 56 -17.00 -17.79 17.68
CA THR A 56 -18.24 -17.22 17.14
C THR A 56 -18.28 -17.24 15.61
N ASN A 57 -17.13 -17.44 14.95
CA ASN A 57 -16.95 -17.35 13.50
C ASN A 57 -17.37 -15.98 12.94
N THR A 58 -17.18 -14.91 13.72
CA THR A 58 -17.48 -13.53 13.34
C THR A 58 -16.20 -12.77 13.00
N VAL A 59 -16.28 -11.88 12.01
CA VAL A 59 -15.19 -10.95 11.70
C VAL A 59 -14.97 -10.00 12.88
N ILE A 60 -13.71 -9.84 13.31
CA ILE A 60 -13.32 -8.98 14.43
C ILE A 60 -12.39 -7.83 14.02
N ASP A 61 -11.62 -7.98 12.95
CA ASP A 61 -10.81 -6.90 12.39
C ASP A 61 -10.43 -7.20 10.92
N ASN A 62 -9.81 -6.25 10.23
CA ASN A 62 -9.06 -6.50 9.01
C ASN A 62 -7.80 -7.32 9.34
N ALA A 63 -7.37 -8.16 8.39
CA ALA A 63 -6.03 -8.71 8.47
C ALA A 63 -5.01 -7.56 8.41
N PRO A 64 -3.89 -7.64 9.14
CA PRO A 64 -2.80 -6.67 9.00
C PRO A 64 -2.34 -6.55 7.54
N ILE A 65 -1.67 -5.46 7.17
CA ILE A 65 -1.06 -5.38 5.84
C ILE A 65 0.15 -6.33 5.82
N PHE A 66 0.13 -7.32 4.93
CA PHE A 66 1.20 -8.30 4.75
C PHE A 66 1.56 -8.46 3.26
N ASP A 67 2.64 -9.20 3.02
CA ASP A 67 3.16 -9.56 1.70
C ASP A 67 3.36 -8.35 0.77
N ASN A 68 4.28 -7.47 1.17
CA ASN A 68 4.68 -6.30 0.39
C ASN A 68 6.04 -6.52 -0.27
N GLY A 69 6.41 -7.77 -0.57
CA GLY A 69 7.74 -8.11 -1.10
C GLY A 69 8.04 -7.47 -2.46
N LEU A 70 7.00 -7.24 -3.27
CA LEU A 70 7.08 -6.54 -4.56
C LEU A 70 6.74 -5.04 -4.42
N SER A 71 7.34 -4.38 -3.42
CA SER A 71 7.23 -2.93 -3.19
C SER A 71 8.61 -2.27 -3.06
N LEU A 72 8.64 -0.94 -2.88
CA LEU A 72 9.86 -0.14 -2.66
C LEU A 72 10.93 -0.30 -3.74
N TRP A 73 10.53 -0.72 -4.94
CA TRP A 73 11.40 -0.84 -6.11
C TRP A 73 12.59 -1.78 -5.87
N GLY A 74 12.38 -2.85 -5.08
CA GLY A 74 13.43 -3.81 -4.71
C GLY A 74 14.07 -4.57 -5.87
N PHE A 75 13.49 -4.50 -7.07
CA PHE A 75 14.01 -5.08 -8.31
C PHE A 75 14.62 -4.07 -9.27
N ALA A 76 14.71 -2.78 -8.89
CA ALA A 76 15.36 -1.78 -9.72
C ALA A 76 16.86 -2.08 -9.83
N MET A 77 17.36 -2.12 -11.06
CA MET A 77 18.79 -2.26 -11.36
C MET A 77 19.53 -0.96 -11.04
N GLU A 78 20.86 -1.02 -10.89
CA GLU A 78 21.64 0.15 -10.47
C GLU A 78 21.52 1.35 -11.43
N ASN A 79 21.44 1.09 -12.74
CA ASN A 79 21.22 2.12 -13.76
C ASN A 79 19.78 2.69 -13.70
N GLU A 80 18.79 1.91 -13.28
CA GLU A 80 17.42 2.38 -13.11
C GLU A 80 17.28 3.28 -11.87
N LEU A 81 18.18 3.16 -10.90
CA LEU A 81 18.20 4.03 -9.72
C LEU A 81 18.68 5.46 -10.03
N ASP A 82 19.42 5.66 -11.12
CA ASP A 82 19.86 6.99 -11.56
C ASP A 82 18.69 7.83 -12.08
N ASP A 83 17.71 7.19 -12.73
CA ASP A 83 16.39 7.76 -13.05
C ASP A 83 15.27 6.87 -12.49
N ILE A 84 15.22 6.81 -11.16
CA ILE A 84 14.22 5.98 -10.48
C ILE A 84 12.79 6.42 -10.79
N SER A 85 12.59 7.70 -11.14
CA SER A 85 11.27 8.23 -11.47
C SER A 85 10.70 7.55 -12.72
N ALA A 86 11.52 7.38 -13.76
CA ALA A 86 11.12 6.62 -14.94
C ALA A 86 10.72 5.18 -14.57
N TYR A 87 11.52 4.49 -13.75
CA TYR A 87 11.23 3.14 -13.29
C TYR A 87 9.91 3.07 -12.49
N VAL A 88 9.73 3.94 -11.50
CA VAL A 88 8.54 4.03 -10.65
C VAL A 88 7.28 4.20 -11.50
N ASN A 89 7.34 5.06 -12.53
CA ASN A 89 6.20 5.35 -13.40
C ASN A 89 5.79 4.18 -14.30
N THR A 90 6.64 3.16 -14.47
CA THR A 90 6.28 1.93 -15.19
C THR A 90 5.53 0.91 -14.33
N ARG A 91 5.41 1.14 -13.01
CA ARG A 91 4.81 0.19 -12.08
C ARG A 91 3.30 0.37 -12.04
N THR A 92 2.56 -0.73 -12.11
CA THR A 92 1.10 -0.73 -12.00
C THR A 92 0.63 -1.66 -10.87
N PRO A 93 -0.55 -1.39 -10.27
CA PRO A 93 -1.12 -2.29 -9.27
C PRO A 93 -1.63 -3.58 -9.91
N ALA A 94 -1.74 -4.65 -9.13
CA ALA A 94 -2.27 -5.93 -9.62
C ALA A 94 -3.80 -5.93 -9.80
N THR A 95 -4.55 -5.21 -8.96
CA THR A 95 -6.02 -5.33 -8.88
C THR A 95 -6.82 -4.08 -9.26
N TYR A 96 -6.14 -2.96 -9.50
CA TYR A 96 -6.74 -1.67 -9.86
C TYR A 96 -5.83 -0.93 -10.86
N SER A 97 -6.36 0.11 -11.52
CA SER A 97 -5.75 0.71 -12.72
C SER A 97 -4.50 1.54 -12.44
N ASP A 98 -4.56 2.44 -11.46
CA ASP A 98 -3.48 3.35 -11.12
C ASP A 98 -3.40 3.55 -9.59
N PHE A 99 -2.19 3.63 -9.05
CA PHE A 99 -1.98 3.80 -7.62
C PHE A 99 -2.53 5.11 -7.09
N MET A 100 -2.25 6.21 -7.78
CA MET A 100 -2.51 7.56 -7.27
C MET A 100 -3.98 7.91 -7.46
N GLU A 101 -4.53 7.66 -8.64
CA GLU A 101 -5.94 7.87 -8.93
C GLU A 101 -6.82 7.07 -7.97
N PHE A 102 -6.52 5.78 -7.80
CA PHE A 102 -7.31 4.91 -6.94
C PHE A 102 -7.22 5.31 -5.47
N ALA A 103 -6.02 5.59 -4.95
CA ALA A 103 -5.88 6.07 -3.57
C ALA A 103 -6.56 7.43 -3.36
N LYS A 104 -6.41 8.39 -4.29
CA LYS A 104 -7.04 9.72 -4.20
C LYS A 104 -8.56 9.65 -4.26
N HIS A 105 -9.13 8.67 -4.95
CA HIS A 105 -10.58 8.48 -4.98
C HIS A 105 -11.16 8.20 -3.59
N TYR A 106 -10.43 7.47 -2.74
CA TYR A 106 -10.91 7.06 -1.42
C TYR A 106 -10.35 7.86 -0.25
N ILE A 107 -9.20 8.51 -0.41
CA ILE A 107 -8.47 9.13 0.69
C ILE A 107 -9.33 10.14 1.48
N THR A 108 -9.34 10.01 2.81
CA THR A 108 -10.02 10.96 3.70
C THR A 108 -9.01 11.75 4.53
N ASN A 109 -9.51 12.67 5.38
CA ASN A 109 -8.67 13.40 6.34
C ASN A 109 -7.92 12.45 7.31
N SER A 110 -8.47 11.28 7.63
CA SER A 110 -7.82 10.25 8.46
C SER A 110 -6.48 9.83 7.83
N GLN A 111 -6.51 9.41 6.56
CA GLN A 111 -5.31 8.99 5.84
C GLN A 111 -4.35 10.16 5.58
N LYS A 112 -4.86 11.36 5.26
CA LYS A 112 -4.01 12.54 5.08
C LYS A 112 -3.20 12.87 6.34
N GLN A 113 -3.79 12.77 7.53
CA GLN A 113 -3.07 12.94 8.80
C GLN A 113 -1.96 11.88 8.99
N LYS A 114 -2.19 10.62 8.56
CA LYS A 114 -1.17 9.57 8.58
C LYS A 114 -0.05 9.87 7.57
N LEU A 115 -0.39 10.33 6.36
CA LEU A 115 0.57 10.73 5.32
C LEU A 115 1.46 11.91 5.74
N HIS A 116 0.94 12.89 6.47
CA HIS A 116 1.75 13.99 6.99
C HIS A 116 2.94 13.50 7.84
N LYS A 117 2.80 12.37 8.53
CA LYS A 117 3.90 11.74 9.30
C LYS A 117 5.01 11.16 8.40
N LEU A 118 4.73 10.95 7.12
CA LEU A 118 5.66 10.40 6.13
C LEU A 118 6.31 11.45 5.23
N GLN A 119 5.91 12.73 5.30
CA GLN A 119 6.50 13.80 4.47
C GLN A 119 8.01 13.95 4.63
N ASN A 120 8.53 13.64 5.81
CA ASN A 120 9.96 13.66 6.12
C ASN A 120 10.51 12.24 6.36
N PHE A 121 9.90 11.22 5.75
CA PHE A 121 10.24 9.82 6.01
C PHE A 121 11.74 9.55 5.81
N LYS A 122 12.32 8.84 6.77
CA LYS A 122 13.70 8.34 6.74
C LYS A 122 13.74 6.91 7.24
N PHE A 123 14.51 6.05 6.59
CA PHE A 123 14.67 4.69 7.07
C PHE A 123 15.49 4.66 8.35
N LYS A 124 15.03 3.91 9.34
CA LYS A 124 15.86 3.48 10.46
C LYS A 124 16.77 2.35 9.99
N LYS A 125 18.07 2.58 10.00
CA LYS A 125 19.07 1.58 9.60
C LYS A 125 19.04 0.36 10.52
N HIS A 126 19.10 -0.82 9.93
CA HIS A 126 19.32 -2.07 10.64
C HIS A 126 20.78 -2.15 11.11
N PRO A 127 21.12 -2.84 12.21
CA PRO A 127 22.52 -2.96 12.63
C PRO A 127 23.45 -3.68 11.62
N ARG A 128 22.89 -4.53 10.74
CA ARG A 128 23.68 -5.40 9.84
C ARG A 128 23.32 -5.33 8.36
N TYR A 129 22.05 -5.07 8.03
CA TYR A 129 21.52 -5.24 6.67
C TYR A 129 20.94 -3.92 6.19
N ASN A 130 21.70 -3.19 5.39
CA ASN A 130 21.26 -1.89 4.88
C ASN A 130 21.58 -1.79 3.40
N TRP A 131 20.71 -1.08 2.69
CA TRP A 131 21.07 -0.53 1.40
C TRP A 131 22.18 0.53 1.53
N SER A 132 22.83 0.81 0.40
CA SER A 132 23.81 1.88 0.31
C SER A 132 23.16 3.24 0.65
N LYS A 133 23.98 4.21 1.07
CA LYS A 133 23.49 5.58 1.35
C LYS A 133 22.82 6.21 0.12
N LYS A 134 23.29 5.88 -1.10
CA LYS A 134 22.70 6.35 -2.37
C LYS A 134 21.27 5.83 -2.50
N ILE A 135 21.09 4.50 -2.43
CA ILE A 135 19.78 3.85 -2.54
C ILE A 135 18.81 4.38 -1.48
N LEU A 136 19.24 4.44 -0.21
CA LEU A 136 18.38 4.94 0.87
C LEU A 136 17.87 6.35 0.59
N LYS A 137 18.76 7.29 0.20
CA LYS A 137 18.37 8.65 -0.13
C LYS A 137 17.41 8.71 -1.32
N THR A 138 17.66 7.88 -2.35
CA THR A 138 16.80 7.81 -3.53
C THR A 138 15.41 7.31 -3.17
N VAL A 139 15.29 6.17 -2.46
CA VAL A 139 13.99 5.59 -2.07
C VAL A 139 13.24 6.52 -1.12
N GLU A 140 13.92 7.11 -0.12
CA GLU A 140 13.32 8.11 0.78
C GLU A 140 12.74 9.29 0.01
N ARG A 141 13.50 9.85 -0.95
CA ARG A 141 13.02 10.96 -1.78
C ARG A 141 11.76 10.58 -2.55
N VAL A 142 11.72 9.41 -3.20
CA VAL A 142 10.54 9.00 -3.97
C VAL A 142 9.34 8.76 -3.06
N ILE A 143 9.51 8.15 -1.87
CA ILE A 143 8.43 8.01 -0.89
C ILE A 143 7.86 9.39 -0.53
N GLN A 144 8.73 10.37 -0.23
CA GLN A 144 8.33 11.72 0.12
C GLN A 144 7.59 12.41 -1.04
N GLU A 145 8.09 12.31 -2.27
CA GLU A 145 7.42 12.84 -3.48
C GLU A 145 6.02 12.24 -3.68
N ARG A 146 5.87 10.93 -3.46
CA ARG A 146 4.58 10.25 -3.58
C ARG A 146 3.61 10.66 -2.47
N VAL A 147 4.10 10.83 -1.24
CA VAL A 147 3.31 11.38 -0.13
C VAL A 147 2.80 12.77 -0.48
N GLU A 148 3.66 13.66 -0.98
CA GLU A 148 3.26 15.01 -1.40
C GLU A 148 2.21 14.98 -2.53
N LEU A 149 2.37 14.07 -3.50
CA LEU A 149 1.38 13.90 -4.56
C LEU A 149 0.02 13.44 -4.03
N LEU A 150 -0.04 12.59 -3.00
CA LEU A 150 -1.29 12.12 -2.37
C LEU A 150 -1.95 13.19 -1.48
N LEU A 151 -1.17 14.13 -0.95
CA LEU A 151 -1.67 15.23 -0.12
C LEU A 151 -2.26 16.39 -0.94
N LYS A 152 -1.85 16.53 -2.22
CA LYS A 152 -2.46 17.45 -3.20
C LYS A 152 -3.84 16.97 -3.64
#